data_AF-A0A560UWE0-F1
#
_entry.id   AF-A0A560UWE0-F1
#
_cell.length_a   1.000
_cell.length_b   1.000
_cell.length_c   1.000
_cell.angle_alpha   90.00
_cell.angle_beta   90.00
_cell.angle_gamma   90.00
#
_symmetry.space_group_name_H-M   'P 1'
#
loop_
_entity.id
_entity.type
_entity.pdbx_description
1 polymer ?
#
loop_
_entity_poly.entity_id
_entity_poly.type
_entity_poly.pdbx_seq_one_letter_code
_entity_poly.pdbx_strand_id
1 'polypeptide(L)'
;MKIMKWMVVALAGGFSLANVAMANGYDDLPKPPPPPGGWAQPEKQSERSVTADVDRQVTERFTAANGGDANGTLSKQQAKAAGWGLVSDHFSEIDRAGSGYVRLNDVLDFMSQRTPQRVMRMRNAAKAGGNS
;
A
#
# COMPACT_ATOMS: atom_id res chain seq x y z
N MET A 1 13.31 33.34 -12.36
CA MET A 1 12.47 32.30 -11.72
C MET A 1 11.78 31.48 -12.81
N LYS A 2 12.00 30.17 -12.84
CA LYS A 2 11.40 29.24 -13.82
C LYS A 2 10.44 28.32 -13.06
N ILE A 3 9.15 28.49 -13.30
CA ILE A 3 8.06 27.69 -12.75
C ILE A 3 7.89 26.42 -13.59
N MET A 4 8.14 25.26 -12.98
CA MET A 4 8.04 23.94 -13.62
C MET A 4 6.57 23.50 -13.63
N LYS A 5 6.01 23.31 -14.82
CA LYS A 5 4.63 22.90 -15.07
C LYS A 5 4.57 21.37 -15.07
N TRP A 6 3.94 20.78 -14.06
CA TRP A 6 3.63 19.35 -14.04
C TRP A 6 2.43 19.09 -14.97
N MET A 7 2.63 18.29 -16.02
CA MET A 7 1.52 17.76 -16.83
C MET A 7 0.95 16.52 -16.15
N VAL A 8 -0.32 16.62 -15.76
CA VAL A 8 -1.19 15.49 -15.45
C VAL A 8 -1.64 14.88 -16.77
N VAL A 9 -1.31 13.61 -17.02
CA VAL A 9 -1.99 12.81 -18.04
C VAL A 9 -3.08 12.02 -17.34
N ALA A 10 -4.32 12.44 -17.58
CA ALA A 10 -5.51 11.65 -17.29
C ALA A 10 -5.59 10.52 -18.32
N LEU A 11 -5.52 9.28 -17.87
CA LEU A 11 -6.02 8.14 -18.65
C LEU A 11 -7.33 7.68 -18.03
N ALA A 12 -8.40 8.21 -18.63
CA ALA A 12 -9.72 7.63 -18.57
C ALA A 12 -9.67 6.23 -19.22
N GLY A 13 -10.08 5.21 -18.46
CA GLY A 13 -10.23 3.85 -18.95
C GLY A 13 -11.17 3.13 -18.01
N GLY A 14 -12.47 3.17 -18.33
CA GLY A 14 -13.51 2.55 -17.52
C GLY A 14 -13.30 1.04 -17.42
N PHE A 15 -13.31 0.53 -16.19
CA PHE A 15 -13.45 -0.90 -15.91
C PHE A 15 -14.94 -1.19 -15.67
N SER A 16 -15.63 -1.71 -16.68
CA SER A 16 -16.94 -2.33 -16.49
C SER A 16 -16.74 -3.74 -15.90
N LEU A 17 -17.15 -3.93 -14.65
CA LEU A 17 -17.21 -5.23 -13.99
C LEU A 17 -18.47 -5.98 -14.44
N ALA A 18 -18.31 -7.05 -15.21
CA ALA A 18 -19.34 -8.06 -15.38
C ALA A 18 -18.85 -9.38 -14.76
N ASN A 19 -19.45 -9.76 -13.63
CA ASN A 19 -19.28 -11.07 -13.01
C ASN A 19 -20.01 -12.13 -13.84
N VAL A 20 -19.30 -13.16 -14.30
CA VAL A 20 -19.89 -14.45 -14.68
C VAL A 20 -19.09 -15.54 -13.99
N ALA A 21 -19.72 -16.24 -13.06
CA ALA A 21 -19.22 -17.47 -12.50
C ALA A 21 -19.29 -18.59 -13.56
N MET A 22 -18.27 -19.45 -13.62
CA MET A 22 -18.35 -20.92 -13.56
C MET A 22 -17.00 -21.50 -14.01
N ALA A 23 -16.54 -22.51 -13.27
CA ALA A 23 -15.21 -23.08 -13.35
C ALA A 23 -14.94 -23.79 -14.70
N ASN A 24 -13.72 -23.62 -15.25
CA ASN A 24 -13.05 -24.30 -16.39
C ASN A 24 -12.58 -23.42 -17.58
N GLY A 25 -12.80 -22.10 -17.59
CA GLY A 25 -12.52 -21.26 -18.77
C GLY A 25 -11.13 -20.60 -18.91
N TYR A 26 -10.08 -21.06 -18.23
CA TYR A 26 -8.74 -20.42 -18.34
C TYR A 26 -7.90 -20.91 -19.52
N ASP A 27 -8.21 -22.06 -20.12
CA ASP A 27 -7.48 -22.64 -21.27
C ASP A 27 -7.80 -21.91 -22.59
N ASP A 28 -8.99 -21.30 -22.69
CA ASP A 28 -9.46 -20.61 -23.91
C ASP A 28 -9.17 -19.09 -23.92
N LEU A 29 -8.37 -18.60 -22.96
CA LEU A 29 -8.00 -17.18 -22.95
C LEU A 29 -7.05 -16.87 -24.12
N PRO A 30 -7.39 -15.92 -25.00
CA PRO A 30 -6.46 -15.48 -26.03
C PRO A 30 -5.21 -14.90 -25.36
N LYS A 31 -4.03 -15.34 -25.82
CA LYS A 31 -2.75 -14.80 -25.35
C LYS A 31 -2.75 -13.29 -25.52
N PRO A 32 -2.24 -12.52 -24.54
CA PRO A 32 -2.14 -11.07 -24.68
C PRO A 32 -1.32 -10.74 -25.95
N PRO A 33 -1.68 -9.67 -26.68
CA PRO A 33 -0.93 -9.26 -27.84
C PRO A 33 0.52 -8.95 -27.45
N PRO A 34 1.49 -9.20 -28.36
CA PRO A 34 2.87 -8.84 -28.09
C PRO A 34 2.98 -7.33 -27.80
N PRO A 35 3.91 -6.92 -26.93
CA PRO A 35 4.12 -5.51 -26.67
C PRO A 35 4.49 -4.78 -27.97
N PRO A 36 4.15 -3.48 -28.11
CA PRO A 36 4.51 -2.68 -29.27
C PRO A 36 6.01 -2.74 -29.58
N GLY A 37 6.40 -2.60 -30.85
CA GLY A 37 7.81 -2.48 -31.21
C GLY A 37 8.47 -1.32 -30.45
N GLY A 38 9.63 -1.59 -29.83
CA GLY A 38 10.35 -0.60 -29.02
C GLY A 38 9.96 -0.54 -27.54
N TRP A 39 9.05 -1.42 -27.08
CA TRP A 39 8.77 -1.55 -25.65
C TRP A 39 9.96 -2.20 -24.91
N ALA A 40 10.57 -1.46 -24.00
CA ALA A 40 11.56 -1.99 -23.06
C ALA A 40 10.87 -2.38 -21.76
N GLN A 41 11.10 -3.61 -21.28
CA GLN A 41 10.57 -4.03 -20.00
C GLN A 41 11.20 -3.17 -18.89
N PRO A 42 10.41 -2.55 -17.98
CA PRO A 42 10.97 -1.82 -16.86
C PRO A 42 11.77 -2.76 -15.98
N GLU A 43 12.85 -2.25 -15.40
CA GLU A 43 13.67 -3.04 -14.49
C GLU A 43 12.83 -3.55 -13.33
N LYS A 44 12.98 -4.85 -13.04
CA LYS A 44 12.20 -5.48 -11.98
C LYS A 44 12.60 -4.85 -10.65
N GLN A 45 11.63 -4.24 -9.97
CA GLN A 45 11.89 -3.63 -8.67
C GLN A 45 12.31 -4.70 -7.67
N SER A 46 13.37 -4.41 -6.91
CA SER A 46 13.79 -5.25 -5.79
C SER A 46 12.84 -5.07 -4.59
N GLU A 47 12.73 -6.07 -3.73
CA GLU A 47 11.95 -5.95 -2.48
C GLU A 47 12.40 -4.75 -1.63
N ARG A 48 13.71 -4.50 -1.60
CA ARG A 48 14.30 -3.40 -0.83
C ARG A 48 13.86 -2.04 -1.36
N SER A 49 13.90 -1.84 -2.68
CA SER A 49 13.45 -0.59 -3.30
C SER A 49 11.95 -0.34 -3.06
N VAL A 50 11.12 -1.38 -3.21
CA VAL A 50 9.68 -1.25 -2.97
C VAL A 50 9.39 -0.90 -1.52
N THR A 51 10.08 -1.54 -0.57
CA THR A 51 9.90 -1.26 0.86
C THR A 51 10.26 0.19 1.19
N ALA A 52 11.41 0.67 0.71
CA ALA A 52 11.84 2.05 0.94
C ALA A 52 10.87 3.08 0.34
N ASP A 53 10.32 2.83 -0.85
CA ASP A 53 9.34 3.71 -1.48
C ASP A 53 8.02 3.76 -0.70
N VAL A 54 7.58 2.63 -0.15
CA VAL A 54 6.38 2.56 0.70
C VAL A 54 6.60 3.33 1.99
N ASP A 55 7.72 3.10 2.69
CA ASP A 55 8.05 3.77 3.95
C ASP A 55 8.10 5.29 3.79
N ARG A 56 8.72 5.76 2.70
CA ARG A 56 8.76 7.18 2.34
C ARG A 56 7.36 7.74 2.13
N GLN A 57 6.54 7.11 1.30
CA GLN A 57 5.17 7.58 1.02
C GLN A 57 4.28 7.60 2.27
N VAL A 58 4.40 6.59 3.12
CA VAL A 58 3.65 6.50 4.37
C VAL A 58 4.06 7.64 5.31
N THR A 59 5.35 7.91 5.45
CA THR A 59 5.88 9.01 6.28
C THR A 59 5.42 10.37 5.77
N GLU A 60 5.50 10.62 4.45
CA GLU A 60 5.05 11.87 3.83
C GLU A 60 3.55 12.11 4.07
N ARG A 61 2.72 11.09 3.88
CA ARG A 61 1.27 11.19 4.10
C ARG A 61 0.90 11.37 5.57
N PHE A 62 1.67 10.76 6.48
CA PHE A 62 1.44 10.90 7.91
C PHE A 62 1.77 12.31 8.39
N THR A 63 2.94 12.82 7.95
CA THR A 63 3.37 14.21 8.15
C THR A 63 2.33 15.20 7.62
N ALA A 64 1.80 14.97 6.42
CA ALA A 64 0.75 15.83 5.87
C ALA A 64 -0.53 15.81 6.73
N ALA A 65 -0.90 14.65 7.29
CA ALA A 65 -2.10 14.50 8.09
C ALA A 65 -1.99 15.14 9.50
N ASN A 66 -0.77 15.23 10.05
CA ASN A 66 -0.54 15.75 11.40
C ASN A 66 -0.18 17.24 11.45
N GLY A 67 -0.24 17.94 10.30
CA GLY A 67 0.04 19.37 10.22
C GLY A 67 1.48 19.71 9.83
N GLY A 68 2.27 18.74 9.37
CA GLY A 68 3.59 18.98 8.79
C GLY A 68 4.78 18.55 9.65
N ASP A 69 4.55 17.80 10.74
CA ASP A 69 5.61 17.34 11.64
C ASP A 69 5.92 15.85 11.41
N ALA A 70 7.11 15.51 10.94
CA ALA A 70 7.50 14.12 10.73
C ALA A 70 7.53 13.28 12.03
N ASN A 71 7.69 13.93 13.20
CA ASN A 71 7.65 13.29 14.51
C ASN A 71 6.32 13.54 15.26
N GLY A 72 5.36 14.15 14.56
CA GLY A 72 4.08 14.53 15.13
C GLY A 72 3.18 13.32 15.43
N THR A 73 1.98 13.62 15.90
CA THR A 73 0.98 12.61 16.23
C THR A 73 -0.34 12.89 15.51
N LEU A 74 -1.13 11.83 15.32
CA LEU A 74 -2.49 11.95 14.80
C LEU A 74 -3.50 11.71 15.90
N SER A 75 -4.42 12.64 16.08
CA SER A 75 -5.70 12.35 16.74
C SER A 75 -6.61 11.54 15.82
N LYS A 76 -7.62 10.88 16.40
CA LYS A 76 -8.65 10.15 15.63
C LYS A 76 -9.35 11.03 14.60
N GLN A 77 -9.63 12.29 14.96
CA GLN A 77 -10.29 13.25 14.08
C GLN A 77 -9.39 13.65 12.91
N GLN A 78 -8.10 13.94 13.16
CA GLN A 78 -7.14 14.22 12.10
C GLN A 78 -6.98 13.03 11.16
N ALA A 79 -6.86 11.81 11.70
CA ALA A 79 -6.81 10.60 10.89
C ALA A 79 -8.04 10.48 9.99
N LYS A 80 -9.24 10.67 10.53
CA LYS A 80 -10.49 10.63 9.76
C LYS A 80 -10.52 11.71 8.67
N ALA A 81 -10.18 12.95 9.01
CA ALA A 81 -10.20 14.09 8.08
C ALA A 81 -9.18 13.94 6.95
N ALA A 82 -8.02 13.34 7.24
CA ALA A 82 -6.94 13.13 6.28
C ALA A 82 -7.06 11.81 5.48
N GLY A 83 -8.19 11.10 5.59
CA GLY A 83 -8.45 9.87 4.82
C GLY A 83 -7.69 8.64 5.31
N TRP A 84 -7.23 8.63 6.56
CA TRP A 84 -6.62 7.48 7.23
C TRP A 84 -7.68 6.59 7.87
N GLY A 85 -8.65 6.10 7.08
CA GLY A 85 -9.80 5.33 7.55
C GLY A 85 -9.42 4.14 8.44
N LEU A 86 -8.44 3.34 8.00
CA LEU A 86 -7.94 2.20 8.78
C LEU A 86 -7.46 2.62 10.19
N VAL A 87 -6.77 3.76 10.30
CA VAL A 87 -6.28 4.27 11.58
C VAL A 87 -7.41 4.85 12.42
N SER A 88 -8.34 5.60 11.81
CA SER A 88 -9.47 6.16 12.55
C SER A 88 -10.43 5.08 13.07
N ASP A 89 -10.64 4.02 12.31
CA ASP A 89 -11.57 2.95 12.64
C ASP A 89 -11.01 2.06 13.75
N HIS A 90 -9.70 1.81 13.74
CA HIS A 90 -8.99 1.01 14.75
C HIS A 90 -8.22 1.85 15.77
N PHE A 91 -8.57 3.13 15.92
CA PHE A 91 -7.75 4.08 16.68
C PHE A 91 -7.44 3.62 18.11
N SER A 92 -8.42 3.06 18.81
CA SER A 92 -8.24 2.55 20.18
C SER A 92 -7.35 1.31 20.27
N GLU A 93 -7.23 0.52 19.20
CA GLU A 93 -6.29 -0.61 19.15
C GLU A 93 -4.84 -0.14 18.94
N ILE A 94 -4.69 1.03 18.30
CA ILE A 94 -3.40 1.65 17.97
C ILE A 94 -2.91 2.50 19.14
N ASP A 95 -3.76 3.38 19.69
CA ASP A 95 -3.48 4.19 20.89
C ASP A 95 -3.62 3.36 22.16
N ARG A 96 -2.72 2.39 22.33
CA ARG A 96 -2.72 1.48 23.49
C ARG A 96 -2.50 2.20 24.82
N ALA A 97 -1.88 3.38 24.78
CA ALA A 97 -1.67 4.22 25.95
C ALA A 97 -2.93 5.03 26.34
N GLY A 98 -3.94 5.11 25.46
CA GLY A 98 -5.15 5.91 25.69
C GLY A 98 -4.87 7.41 25.76
N SER A 99 -3.87 7.88 25.04
CA SER A 99 -3.43 9.29 25.05
C SER A 99 -4.33 10.22 24.21
N GLY A 100 -5.16 9.65 23.34
CA GLY A 100 -5.91 10.36 22.31
C GLY A 100 -5.14 10.60 21.01
N TYR A 101 -3.90 10.11 20.92
CA TYR A 101 -2.96 10.36 19.82
C TYR A 101 -2.18 9.09 19.45
N VAL A 102 -1.85 8.94 18.17
CA VAL A 102 -1.00 7.84 17.68
C VAL A 102 0.24 8.39 16.98
N ARG A 103 1.38 7.70 17.13
CA ARG A 103 2.62 8.00 16.40
C ARG A 103 2.69 7.15 15.13
N LEU A 104 3.57 7.56 14.21
CA LEU A 104 3.82 6.82 12.98
C LEU A 104 4.21 5.36 13.24
N ASN A 105 5.08 5.10 14.22
CA ASN A 105 5.50 3.73 14.56
C ASN A 105 4.32 2.86 15.02
N ASP A 106 3.40 3.38 15.82
CA ASP A 106 2.23 2.63 16.29
C ASP A 106 1.34 2.21 15.11
N VAL A 107 1.18 3.12 14.14
CA VAL A 107 0.44 2.87 12.90
C VAL A 107 1.15 1.83 12.04
N LEU A 108 2.47 1.95 11.84
CA LEU A 108 3.26 0.99 11.07
C LEU A 108 3.23 -0.41 11.70
N ASP A 109 3.34 -0.49 13.01
CA ASP A 109 3.24 -1.75 13.76
C ASP A 109 1.86 -2.37 13.58
N PHE A 110 0.79 -1.57 13.66
CA PHE A 110 -0.58 -2.04 13.41
C PHE A 110 -0.77 -2.56 11.98
N MET A 111 -0.26 -1.84 10.98
CA MET A 111 -0.35 -2.22 9.57
C MET A 111 0.46 -3.49 9.27
N SER A 112 1.68 -3.60 9.81
CA SER A 112 2.59 -4.72 9.56
C SER A 112 2.04 -6.06 10.06
N GLN A 113 1.26 -6.04 11.15
CA GLN A 113 0.58 -7.21 11.69
C GLN A 113 -0.51 -7.75 10.74
N ARG A 114 -0.97 -6.93 9.80
CA ARG A 114 -2.08 -7.21 8.88
C ARG A 114 -1.61 -7.36 7.43
N THR A 115 -0.30 -7.24 7.14
CA THR A 115 0.21 -7.35 5.77
C THR A 115 0.29 -8.82 5.33
N PRO A 116 -0.29 -9.18 4.16
CA PRO A 116 -0.22 -10.53 3.60
C PRO A 116 1.21 -11.06 3.43
N GLN A 117 2.18 -10.15 3.20
CA GLN A 117 3.59 -10.50 3.06
C GLN A 117 4.16 -11.16 4.32
N ARG A 118 3.74 -10.73 5.52
CA ARG A 118 4.16 -11.37 6.78
C ARG A 118 3.62 -12.79 6.87
N VAL A 119 2.35 -12.97 6.51
CA VAL A 119 1.70 -14.28 6.45
C VAL A 119 2.36 -15.20 5.42
N MET A 120 2.72 -14.68 4.24
CA MET A 120 3.44 -15.44 3.21
C MET A 120 4.85 -15.82 3.65
N ARG A 121 5.59 -14.91 4.28
CA ARG A 121 6.92 -15.21 4.85
C ARG A 121 6.84 -16.26 5.95
N MET A 122 5.89 -16.15 6.87
CA MET A 122 5.65 -17.16 7.91
C MET A 122 5.26 -18.51 7.30
N ARG A 123 4.40 -18.52 6.28
CA ARG A 123 4.03 -19.73 5.53
C ARG A 123 5.24 -20.38 4.85
N ASN A 124 6.09 -19.58 4.21
CA ASN A 124 7.28 -20.08 3.52
C ASN A 124 8.33 -20.61 4.53
N ALA A 125 8.51 -19.94 5.67
CA ALA A 125 9.36 -20.40 6.75
C ALA A 125 8.86 -21.71 7.39
N ALA A 126 7.54 -21.83 7.62
CA ALA A 126 6.94 -23.06 8.12
C ALA A 126 7.10 -24.23 7.15
N LYS A 127 7.01 -23.98 5.83
CA LYS A 127 7.31 -25.00 4.81
C LYS A 127 8.79 -25.41 4.78
N ALA A 128 9.70 -24.48 5.05
CA ALA A 128 11.13 -24.77 5.08
C ALA A 128 11.57 -25.56 6.32
N GLY A 129 10.91 -25.37 7.47
CA GLY A 129 11.20 -26.08 8.73
C GLY A 129 10.55 -27.45 8.90
N GLY A 130 9.61 -27.84 8.02
CA GLY A 130 8.90 -29.13 8.08
C GLY A 130 9.61 -30.28 7.34
N ASN A 131 10.83 -30.07 6.85
CA ASN A 131 11.61 -31.07 6.11
C ASN A 131 12.95 -31.36 6.80
N SER A 132 12.92 -31.57 8.11
CA SER A 132 14.07 -31.98 8.95
C SER A 132 13.63 -33.03 9.95
#